data_AF-A0A3S0A896-F1
#
_entry.id   AF-A0A3S0A896-F1
#
_cell.length_a   1.000
_cell.length_b   1.000
_cell.length_c   1.000
_cell.angle_alpha   90.00
_cell.angle_beta   90.00
_cell.angle_gamma   90.00
#
_symmetry.space_group_name_H-M   'P 1'
#
loop_
_entity.id
_entity.type
_entity.pdbx_description
1 polymer ?
#
loop_
_entity_poly.entity_id
_entity_poly.type
_entity_poly.pdbx_seq_one_letter_code
_entity_poly.pdbx_strand_id
1 'polypeptide(L)' 'MITLAQVKAPVEGYEGVVGTARFVDGQTVTDDPILLAYFARHGYTITTLEPEPVEEKPANKPVGKKTGK' A
#
# COMPACT_ATOMS: atom_id res chain seq x y z
N MET A 1 3.81 -12.29 -9.12
CA MET A 1 2.83 -11.50 -8.33
C MET A 1 3.65 -10.54 -7.51
N ILE A 2 3.33 -9.24 -7.56
CA ILE A 2 3.98 -8.23 -6.73
C ILE A 2 3.21 -8.21 -5.41
N THR A 3 3.88 -8.43 -4.28
CA THR A 3 3.24 -8.47 -2.96
C THR A 3 3.40 -7.11 -2.30
N LEU A 4 2.36 -6.28 -2.39
CA LEU A 4 2.30 -5.02 -1.67
C LEU A 4 2.03 -5.30 -0.20
N ALA A 5 2.76 -4.67 0.71
CA ALA A 5 2.51 -4.81 2.15
C ALA A 5 2.71 -3.50 2.90
N GLN A 6 1.89 -3.31 3.93
CA GLN A 6 2.07 -2.27 4.93
C GLN A 6 3.01 -2.79 6.01
N VAL A 7 4.00 -1.98 6.35
CA VAL A 7 5.01 -2.30 7.36
C VAL A 7 4.92 -1.27 8.48
N LYS A 8 4.81 -1.75 9.73
CA LYS A 8 4.83 -0.93 10.94
C LYS A 8 6.12 -1.16 11.72
N ALA A 9 6.81 -0.08 12.06
CA ALA A 9 8.00 -0.07 12.88
C ALA A 9 7.67 -0.46 14.34
N PRO A 10 8.60 -1.12 15.04
CA PRO A 10 8.43 -1.46 16.45
C PRO A 10 8.48 -0.22 17.37
N VAL A 11 9.07 0.88 16.88
CA VAL A 11 9.11 2.17 17.57
C VAL A 11 7.93 3.01 17.10
N GLU A 12 7.05 3.37 18.04
CA GLU A 12 5.92 4.26 17.76
C GLU A 12 6.42 5.65 17.33
N GLY A 13 5.73 6.26 16.36
CA GLY A 13 6.10 7.58 15.85
C GLY A 13 7.45 7.64 15.11
N TYR A 14 8.00 6.49 14.68
CA TYR A 14 9.28 6.48 13.97
C TYR A 14 9.19 7.22 12.62
N GLU A 15 9.97 8.30 12.51
CA GLU A 15 10.18 9.08 11.30
C GLU A 15 11.58 8.76 10.77
N GLY A 16 11.69 8.20 9.56
CA GLY A 16 12.99 7.82 9.02
C GLY A 16 12.96 7.07 7.70
N VAL A 17 14.13 6.65 7.22
CA VAL A 17 14.28 5.89 5.97
C VAL A 17 15.08 4.62 6.25
N VAL A 18 14.55 3.48 5.84
CA VAL A 18 15.22 2.18 5.88
C VAL A 18 15.33 1.65 4.45
N GLY A 19 16.55 1.64 3.91
CA GLY A 19 16.76 1.34 2.49
C GLY A 19 16.07 2.38 1.61
N THR A 20 15.08 1.96 0.81
CA THR A 20 14.23 2.84 -0.01
C THR A 20 12.87 3.13 0.63
N ALA A 21 12.51 2.46 1.74
CA ALA A 21 11.24 2.66 2.42
C ALA A 21 11.32 3.84 3.39
N ARG A 22 10.45 4.83 3.17
CA ARG A 22 10.28 5.99 4.05
C ARG A 22 9.16 5.71 5.04
N PHE A 23 9.47 5.80 6.32
CA PHE A 23 8.52 5.70 7.41
C PHE A 23 8.02 7.09 7.80
N VAL A 24 6.70 7.16 8.01
CA VAL A 24 5.99 8.31 8.57
C VAL A 24 5.10 7.78 9.68
N ASP A 25 5.21 8.34 10.87
CA ASP A 25 4.52 7.86 12.07
C ASP A 25 4.68 6.33 12.31
N GLY A 26 5.89 5.82 12.08
CA GLY A 26 6.22 4.41 12.21
C GLY A 26 5.60 3.51 11.16
N GLN A 27 5.07 4.03 10.05
CA GLN A 27 4.43 3.24 9.01
C GLN A 27 5.02 3.51 7.63
N THR A 28 5.09 2.46 6.81
CA THR A 28 5.46 2.55 5.40
C THR A 28 4.71 1.49 4.59
N VAL A 29 4.69 1.64 3.27
CA VAL A 29 4.15 0.64 2.35
C VAL A 29 5.24 0.32 1.33
N THR A 30 5.48 -0.96 1.10
CA THR A 30 6.47 -1.42 0.12
C THR A 30 6.03 -2.72 -0.51
N ASP A 31 6.40 -2.88 -1.77
CA ASP A 31 6.29 -4.11 -2.53
C ASP A 31 7.65 -4.78 -2.77
N ASP A 32 8.73 -4.21 -2.24
CA ASP A 32 10.08 -4.73 -2.41
C ASP A 32 10.30 -5.99 -1.56
N PRO A 33 10.47 -7.18 -2.18
CA PRO A 33 10.61 -8.43 -1.45
C PRO A 33 11.87 -8.48 -0.58
N ILE A 34 12.92 -7.72 -0.93
CA ILE A 34 14.16 -7.65 -0.14
C ILE A 34 13.90 -6.90 1.16
N LEU A 35 13.17 -5.78 1.08
CA LEU A 35 12.79 -5.01 2.26
C LEU A 35 11.82 -5.77 3.14
N LEU A 36 10.82 -6.46 2.57
CA LEU A 36 9.89 -7.28 3.35
C LEU A 36 10.63 -8.41 4.10
N ALA A 37 11.59 -9.07 3.46
CA ALA A 37 12.42 -10.07 4.11
C ALA A 37 13.29 -9.48 5.24
N TYR A 38 13.81 -8.26 5.06
CA TYR A 38 14.52 -7.54 6.12
C TYR A 38 13.57 -7.26 7.30
N PHE A 39 12.42 -6.64 7.06
CA PHE A 39 11.46 -6.27 8.09
C PHE A 39 10.97 -7.49 8.90
N ALA A 40 10.72 -8.62 8.23
CA ALA A 40 10.28 -9.86 8.86
C ALA A 40 11.31 -10.40 9.87
N ARG A 41 12.61 -10.17 9.62
CA ARG A 41 13.72 -10.61 10.49
C ARG A 41 13.98 -9.65 11.65
N HIS A 42 13.57 -8.39 11.52
CA HIS A 42 13.93 -7.30 12.43
C HIS A 42 12.77 -6.86 13.34
N GLY A 43 11.71 -7.67 13.46
CA GLY A 43 10.62 -7.44 14.41
C GLY A 43 9.63 -6.36 13.99
N TYR A 44 9.57 -6.04 12.70
CA TYR A 44 8.52 -5.18 12.15
C TYR A 44 7.23 -5.97 11.95
N THR A 45 6.09 -5.30 12.09
CA THR A 45 4.80 -5.89 11.74
C THR A 45 4.55 -5.70 10.25
N ILE A 46 4.33 -6.79 9.52
CA ILE A 46 4.05 -6.77 8.08
C ILE A 46 2.62 -7.25 7.85
N THR A 47 1.82 -6.43 7.18
CA THR A 47 0.46 -6.75 6.76
C THR A 47 0.41 -6.77 5.24
N THR A 48 0.25 -7.95 4.65
CA THR A 48 0.07 -8.07 3.19
C THR A 48 -1.20 -7.38 2.76
N LEU A 49 -1.09 -6.45 1.81
CA LEU A 49 -2.21 -5.81 1.15
C LEU A 49 -2.51 -6.62 -0.10
N GLU A 50 -3.45 -7.56 0.04
CA GLU A 50 -3.95 -8.30 -1.11
C GLU A 50 -4.69 -7.29 -2.01
N PRO A 51 -4.35 -7.17 -3.31
CA PRO A 51 -5.12 -6.32 -4.20
C PRO A 51 -6.52 -6.93 -4.26
N GLU A 52 -7.51 -6.19 -3.77
CA GLU A 52 -8.91 -6.57 -3.99
C GLU A 52 -9.08 -6.80 -5.49
N PRO A 53 -9.67 -7.93 -5.92
CA PRO A 53 -9.94 -8.14 -7.33
C PRO A 53 -10.82 -6.98 -7.78
N VAL A 54 -10.27 -6.11 -8.61
CA VAL A 54 -11.06 -5.12 -9.35
C VAL A 54 -12.05 -5.93 -10.18
N GLU A 55 -13.28 -6.07 -9.69
CA GLU A 55 -14.40 -6.44 -10.54
C GLU A 55 -14.47 -5.36 -11.63
N GLU A 56 -13.96 -5.68 -12.82
CA GLU A 56 -14.20 -4.92 -14.03
C GLU A 56 -15.72 -4.85 -14.25
N LYS A 57 -16.37 -3.81 -13.72
CA LYS A 57 -17.67 -3.40 -14.24
C LYS A 57 -17.40 -2.77 -15.60
N PRO A 58 -17.89 -3.36 -16.70
CA PRO A 58 -17.61 -2.86 -18.03
C PRO A 58 -18.13 -1.43 -18.15
N ALA A 59 -17.27 -0.55 -18.66
CA ALA A 59 -17.62 0.80 -19.06
C ALA A 59 -18.72 0.75 -20.13
N ASN A 60 -19.95 1.07 -19.76
CA ASN A 60 -20.97 1.44 -20.73
C ASN A 60 -21.34 2.91 -20.53
N LYS A 61 -20.85 3.76 -21.44
CA LYS A 61 -21.40 5.09 -21.66
C LYS A 61 -22.12 5.04 -23.00
N PRO A 62 -23.36 5.54 -23.07
CA PRO A 62 -23.51 6.73 -23.88
C PRO A 62 -24.34 7.85 -23.24
N VAL A 63 -24.16 9.00 -23.87
CA VAL A 63 -24.57 10.39 -23.60
C VAL A 63 -26.08 10.63 -23.37
N GLY A 64 -26.40 11.58 -22.49
CA GLY A 64 -27.74 12.17 -22.34
C GLY A 64 -27.69 13.58 -21.74
N LYS A 65 -27.91 14.59 -22.58
CA LYS A 65 -27.97 16.04 -22.28
C LYS A 65 -29.23 16.40 -21.47
N LYS A 66 -29.17 17.47 -20.66
CA LYS A 66 -30.14 18.61 -20.51
C LYS A 66 -30.06 19.25 -19.12
N THR A 67 -29.48 20.45 -19.00
CA THR A 67 -30.14 21.79 -18.90
C THR A 67 -30.89 22.02 -17.59
N GLY A 68 -30.53 23.09 -16.88
CA GLY A 68 -30.97 23.38 -15.52
C GLY A 68 -32.30 24.12 -15.39
N LYS A 69 -32.53 24.60 -14.17
CA LYS A 69 -33.14 25.88 -13.81
C LYS A 69 -32.96 26.08 -12.30
#